data_AF-A0A212AC36-F1
#
_entry.id   AF-A0A212AC36-F1
#
_cell.length_a   1.000
_cell.length_b   1.000
_cell.length_c   1.000
_cell.angle_alpha   90.00
_cell.angle_beta   90.00
_cell.angle_gamma   90.00
#
_symmetry.space_group_name_H-M   'P 1'
#
loop_
_entity.id
_entity.type
_entity.pdbx_description
1 polymer ?
#
loop_
_entity_poly.entity_id
_entity_poly.type
_entity_poly.pdbx_seq_one_letter_code
_entity_poly.pdbx_strand_id
1 'polypeptide(L)'
;MSEIVLAGDEPLPDLSGISTEELQREMAEAIGVTARTLSRLAAIWSELERRGADLSALRGGGLFTYLPLIANRRLLPDVVVRCAGQATLIKQMTNMPLSTQRRLIDDGFDIADVGEDGRVTTRSVPVEEMTITLLRRAVVGDDLRPVRDQIAMLAPKATRRAPVRRGVVLKIRLTAEEYDKLRLIAREEGKQAPSLAREFLMKSLH
;
A
#
# COMPACT_ATOMS: atom_id res chain seq x y z
N MET A 1 -37.76 0.28 3.72
CA MET A 1 -36.59 0.24 2.82
C MET A 1 -36.70 1.45 1.93
N SER A 2 -35.92 2.51 2.18
CA SER A 2 -35.93 3.69 1.33
C SER A 2 -35.06 3.41 0.12
N GLU A 3 -35.71 3.36 -1.05
CA GLU A 3 -35.07 3.25 -2.34
C GLU A 3 -34.26 4.51 -2.60
N ILE A 4 -32.94 4.36 -2.84
CA ILE A 4 -32.08 5.47 -3.24
C ILE A 4 -32.39 5.72 -4.72
N VAL A 5 -33.30 6.67 -4.98
CA VAL A 5 -33.59 7.12 -6.35
C VAL A 5 -32.40 7.98 -6.80
N LEU A 6 -31.53 7.40 -7.62
CA LEU A 6 -30.50 8.15 -8.35
C LEU A 6 -31.18 8.75 -9.59
N ALA A 7 -31.44 10.06 -9.57
CA ALA A 7 -31.85 10.78 -10.77
C ALA A 7 -30.72 10.69 -11.81
N GLY A 8 -30.97 10.00 -12.92
CA GLY A 8 -29.89 9.50 -13.79
C GLY A 8 -30.14 9.60 -15.29
N ASP A 9 -30.91 10.58 -15.76
CA ASP A 9 -31.27 10.66 -17.19
C ASP A 9 -31.16 12.07 -17.80
N GLU A 10 -30.40 12.98 -17.18
CA GLU A 10 -30.07 14.24 -17.86
C GLU A 10 -28.98 14.00 -18.91
N PRO A 11 -29.18 14.46 -20.17
CA PRO A 11 -28.16 14.36 -21.20
C PRO A 11 -26.91 15.13 -20.76
N LEU A 12 -25.75 14.50 -20.93
CA LEU A 12 -24.47 15.10 -20.58
C LEU A 12 -24.21 16.36 -21.43
N PRO A 13 -23.61 17.42 -20.85
CA PRO A 13 -23.27 18.63 -21.59
C PRO A 13 -22.29 18.33 -22.73
N ASP A 14 -22.45 19.01 -23.87
CA ASP A 14 -21.47 18.98 -24.96
C ASP A 14 -20.25 19.84 -24.57
N LEU A 15 -19.08 19.20 -24.50
CA LEU A 15 -17.83 19.81 -24.07
C LEU A 15 -16.87 20.14 -25.25
N SER A 16 -17.29 19.87 -26.49
CA SER A 16 -16.42 19.96 -27.68
C SER A 16 -15.90 21.38 -27.98
N GLY A 17 -16.59 22.40 -27.50
CA GLY A 17 -16.22 23.82 -27.69
C GLY A 17 -15.33 24.43 -26.60
N ILE A 18 -15.02 23.68 -25.53
CA ILE A 18 -14.30 24.19 -24.35
C ILE A 18 -12.81 23.88 -24.48
N SER A 19 -11.94 24.82 -24.08
CA SER A 19 -10.50 24.60 -24.12
C SER A 19 -10.04 23.56 -23.07
N THR A 20 -8.90 22.89 -23.31
CA THR A 20 -8.35 21.93 -22.34
C THR A 20 -8.08 22.56 -20.97
N GLU A 21 -7.63 23.81 -20.93
CA GLU A 21 -7.34 24.53 -19.69
C GLU A 21 -8.63 24.84 -18.89
N GLU A 22 -9.71 25.18 -19.59
CA GLU A 22 -11.03 25.36 -18.97
C GLU A 22 -11.59 24.03 -18.46
N LEU A 23 -11.50 22.96 -19.24
CA LEU A 23 -11.93 21.62 -18.81
C LEU A 23 -11.17 21.14 -17.56
N GLN A 24 -9.85 21.37 -17.50
CA GLN A 24 -9.05 21.05 -16.30
C GLN A 24 -9.51 21.84 -15.08
N ARG A 25 -9.86 23.12 -15.27
CA ARG A 25 -10.37 23.99 -14.19
C ARG A 25 -11.74 23.55 -13.71
N GLU A 26 -12.67 23.30 -14.61
CA GLU A 26 -14.01 22.78 -14.29
C GLU A 26 -13.92 21.43 -13.57
N MET A 27 -13.02 20.55 -14.02
CA MET A 27 -12.78 19.27 -13.36
C MET A 27 -12.24 19.45 -11.94
N ALA A 28 -11.29 20.37 -11.73
CA ALA A 28 -10.77 20.68 -10.40
C ALA A 28 -11.86 21.26 -9.48
N GLU A 29 -12.74 22.12 -10.01
CA GLU A 29 -13.88 22.67 -9.27
C GLU A 29 -14.88 21.56 -8.88
N ALA A 30 -15.22 20.68 -9.82
CA ALA A 30 -16.11 19.55 -9.58
C ALA A 30 -15.57 18.57 -8.52
N ILE A 31 -14.25 18.33 -8.52
CA ILE A 31 -13.56 17.59 -7.46
C ILE A 31 -13.74 18.28 -6.10
N GLY A 32 -13.60 19.61 -6.04
CA GLY A 32 -13.85 20.39 -4.83
C GLY A 32 -15.31 20.30 -4.35
N VAL A 33 -16.28 20.33 -5.26
CA VAL A 33 -17.70 20.09 -4.94
C VAL A 33 -17.88 18.70 -4.32
N THR A 34 -17.23 17.68 -4.88
CA THR A 34 -17.30 16.31 -4.36
C THR A 34 -16.77 16.21 -2.93
N ALA A 35 -15.63 16.84 -2.62
CA ALA A 35 -15.08 16.89 -1.27
C ALA A 35 -16.02 17.59 -0.26
N ARG A 36 -16.67 18.69 -0.67
CA ARG A 36 -17.68 19.38 0.16
C ARG A 36 -18.92 18.50 0.38
N THR A 37 -19.36 17.78 -0.64
CA THR A 37 -20.48 16.82 -0.53
C THR A 37 -20.14 15.70 0.45
N LEU A 38 -18.93 15.12 0.39
CA LEU A 38 -18.47 14.13 1.36
C LEU A 38 -18.45 14.69 2.80
N SER A 39 -18.03 15.94 2.97
CA SER A 39 -18.08 16.62 4.28
C SER A 39 -19.51 16.70 4.82
N ARG A 40 -20.47 17.09 3.96
CA ARG A 40 -21.89 17.16 4.31
C ARG A 40 -22.45 15.78 4.65
N LEU A 41 -22.12 14.75 3.87
CA LEU A 41 -22.54 13.37 4.12
C LEU A 41 -21.98 12.84 5.44
N ALA A 42 -20.74 13.19 5.79
CA ALA A 42 -20.14 12.82 7.07
C ALA A 42 -20.82 13.52 8.25
N ALA A 43 -21.25 14.77 8.10
CA ALA A 43 -22.04 15.47 9.11
C ALA A 43 -23.43 14.80 9.29
N ILE A 44 -24.09 14.43 8.20
CA ILE A 44 -25.35 13.67 8.24
C ILE A 44 -25.13 12.31 8.93
N TRP A 45 -24.07 11.60 8.57
CA TRP A 45 -23.68 10.33 9.19
C TRP A 45 -23.55 10.48 10.72
N SER A 46 -22.79 11.47 11.17
CA SER A 46 -22.60 11.74 12.60
C SER A 46 -23.92 11.99 13.32
N GLU A 47 -24.82 12.75 12.71
CA GLU A 47 -26.14 13.05 13.29
C GLU A 47 -27.05 11.82 13.32
N LEU A 48 -27.01 10.98 12.28
CA LEU A 48 -27.76 9.72 12.24
C LEU A 48 -27.25 8.73 13.32
N GLU A 49 -25.94 8.58 13.49
CA GLU A 49 -25.37 7.76 14.58
C GLU A 49 -25.77 8.30 15.95
N ARG A 50 -25.72 9.63 16.15
CA ARG A 50 -26.15 10.28 17.39
C ARG A 50 -27.63 10.00 17.71
N ARG A 51 -28.48 9.87 16.69
CA ARG A 51 -29.91 9.54 16.83
C ARG A 51 -30.18 8.04 17.00
N GLY A 52 -29.15 7.19 17.00
CA GLY A 52 -29.29 5.74 17.12
C GLY A 52 -29.84 5.05 15.87
N ALA A 53 -29.73 5.68 14.69
CA ALA A 53 -30.11 5.04 13.44
C ALA A 53 -29.15 3.88 13.11
N ASP A 54 -29.69 2.77 12.60
CA ASP A 54 -28.85 1.69 12.10
C ASP A 54 -28.30 2.04 10.70
N LEU A 55 -26.98 2.17 10.60
CA LEU A 55 -26.25 2.47 9.38
C LEU A 55 -25.50 1.25 8.83
N SER A 56 -25.74 0.05 9.36
CA SER A 56 -25.07 -1.19 8.96
C SER A 56 -25.12 -1.41 7.44
N ALA A 57 -26.28 -1.18 6.82
CA ALA A 57 -26.49 -1.30 5.37
C ALA A 57 -25.61 -0.36 4.53
N LEU A 58 -25.24 0.81 5.08
CA LEU A 58 -24.41 1.80 4.38
C LEU A 58 -22.91 1.51 4.51
N ARG A 59 -22.49 0.67 5.47
CA ARG A 59 -21.07 0.33 5.67
C ARG A 59 -20.50 -0.62 4.60
N GLY A 60 -21.30 -0.99 3.60
CA GLY A 60 -21.03 -2.06 2.64
C GLY A 60 -19.96 -1.80 1.56
N GLY A 61 -19.35 -0.62 1.51
CA GLY A 61 -18.18 -0.37 0.64
C GLY A 61 -18.18 0.98 -0.06
N GLY A 62 -17.14 1.20 -0.87
CA GLY A 62 -16.94 2.44 -1.64
C GLY A 62 -16.75 3.67 -0.74
N LEU A 63 -17.33 4.80 -1.15
CA LEU A 63 -17.19 6.08 -0.46
C LEU A 63 -17.75 6.08 0.97
N PHE A 64 -18.79 5.28 1.23
CA PHE A 64 -19.42 5.19 2.55
C PHE A 64 -18.47 4.65 3.62
N THR A 65 -17.47 3.85 3.24
CA THR A 65 -16.41 3.35 4.14
C THR A 65 -15.63 4.49 4.81
N TYR A 66 -15.52 5.65 4.15
CA TYR A 66 -14.74 6.79 4.63
C TYR A 66 -15.58 7.79 5.44
N LEU A 67 -16.92 7.76 5.33
CA LEU A 67 -17.79 8.72 6.04
C LEU A 67 -17.61 8.68 7.56
N PRO A 68 -17.53 7.52 8.23
CA PRO A 68 -17.25 7.49 9.68
C PRO A 68 -15.90 8.12 10.02
N LEU A 69 -14.88 7.97 9.16
CA LEU A 69 -13.54 8.52 9.41
C LEU A 69 -13.54 10.05 9.28
N ILE A 70 -14.27 10.58 8.29
CA ILE A 70 -14.45 12.02 8.12
C ILE A 70 -15.29 12.59 9.27
N ALA A 71 -16.38 11.93 9.64
CA ALA A 71 -17.27 12.35 10.73
C ALA A 71 -16.52 12.47 12.06
N ASN A 72 -15.64 11.51 12.34
CA ASN A 72 -14.79 11.50 13.54
C ASN A 72 -13.52 12.36 13.41
N ARG A 73 -13.43 13.21 12.38
CA ARG A 73 -12.29 14.13 12.14
C ARG A 73 -10.94 13.42 12.09
N ARG A 74 -10.92 12.20 11.55
CA ARG A 74 -9.69 11.40 11.34
C ARG A 74 -9.17 11.46 9.91
N LEU A 75 -10.01 11.85 8.96
CA LEU A 75 -9.67 11.88 7.55
C LEU A 75 -10.26 13.13 6.89
N LEU A 76 -9.44 13.84 6.10
CA LEU A 76 -9.93 14.94 5.28
C LEU A 76 -10.71 14.39 4.06
N PRO A 77 -11.85 14.99 3.69
CA PRO A 77 -12.57 14.64 2.47
C PRO A 77 -11.71 14.75 1.21
N ASP A 78 -10.85 15.77 1.15
CA ASP A 78 -9.92 15.98 0.02
C ASP A 78 -9.00 14.77 -0.21
N VAL A 79 -8.57 14.09 0.86
CA VAL A 79 -7.74 12.88 0.76
C VAL A 79 -8.51 11.76 0.06
N VAL A 80 -9.80 11.59 0.35
CA VAL A 80 -10.62 10.54 -0.26
C VAL A 80 -10.76 10.77 -1.77
N VAL A 81 -11.00 12.02 -2.18
CA VAL A 81 -11.21 12.35 -3.59
C VAL A 81 -9.90 12.30 -4.38
N ARG A 82 -8.84 12.94 -3.88
CA ARG A 82 -7.56 13.04 -4.59
C ARG A 82 -6.74 11.74 -4.58
N CYS A 83 -6.93 10.91 -3.55
CA CYS A 83 -6.25 9.61 -3.44
C CYS A 83 -7.17 8.43 -3.81
N ALA A 84 -8.23 8.67 -4.57
CA ALA A 84 -9.16 7.62 -4.97
C ALA A 84 -8.43 6.45 -5.65
N GLY A 85 -8.76 5.21 -5.26
CA GLY A 85 -8.05 4.00 -5.71
C GLY A 85 -6.74 3.70 -4.97
N GLN A 86 -6.20 4.63 -4.18
CA GLN A 86 -4.97 4.43 -3.40
C GLN A 86 -5.27 4.05 -1.94
N ALA A 87 -5.94 2.92 -1.73
CA ALA A 87 -6.40 2.50 -0.39
C ALA A 87 -5.30 2.47 0.69
N THR A 88 -4.06 2.11 0.31
CA THR A 88 -2.92 2.11 1.25
C THR A 88 -2.53 3.52 1.67
N LEU A 89 -2.51 4.48 0.74
CA LEU A 89 -2.23 5.88 1.04
C LEU A 89 -3.33 6.48 1.93
N ILE A 90 -4.60 6.26 1.59
CA ILE A 90 -5.74 6.75 2.40
C ILE A 90 -5.67 6.19 3.83
N LYS A 91 -5.39 4.89 3.97
CA LYS A 91 -5.23 4.25 5.27
C LYS A 91 -4.10 4.90 6.07
N GLN A 92 -2.95 5.16 5.42
CA GLN A 92 -1.82 5.81 6.06
C GLN A 92 -2.14 7.24 6.51
N MET A 93 -2.81 8.01 5.64
CA MET A 93 -3.24 9.38 5.93
C MET A 93 -4.21 9.44 7.11
N THR A 94 -5.08 8.44 7.27
CA THR A 94 -6.04 8.33 8.39
C THR A 94 -5.37 8.27 9.78
N ASN A 95 -4.09 7.87 9.83
CA ASN A 95 -3.33 7.83 11.07
C ASN A 95 -2.53 9.12 11.32
N MET A 96 -2.44 10.02 10.34
CA MET A 96 -1.72 11.29 10.46
C MET A 96 -2.64 12.39 11.01
N PRO A 97 -2.09 13.40 11.70
CA PRO A 97 -2.85 14.60 12.09
C PRO A 97 -3.48 15.30 10.87
N LEU A 98 -4.68 15.87 11.03
CA LEU A 98 -5.39 16.56 9.94
C LEU A 98 -4.57 17.71 9.31
N SER A 99 -3.76 18.41 10.11
CA SER A 99 -2.86 19.45 9.63
C SER A 99 -1.79 18.89 8.68
N THR A 100 -1.25 17.72 9.02
CA THR A 100 -0.30 16.99 8.17
C THR A 100 -0.97 16.50 6.89
N GLN A 101 -2.19 15.95 7.00
CA GLN A 101 -2.95 15.54 5.82
C GLN A 101 -3.19 16.72 4.87
N ARG A 102 -3.58 17.89 5.40
CA ARG A 102 -3.77 19.12 4.62
C ARG A 102 -2.48 19.53 3.92
N ARG A 103 -1.36 19.61 4.66
CA ARG A 103 -0.05 19.94 4.10
C ARG A 103 0.33 19.02 2.94
N LEU A 104 0.14 17.72 3.09
CA LEU A 104 0.50 16.75 2.05
C LEU A 104 -0.39 16.85 0.82
N ILE A 105 -1.67 17.21 1.00
CA ILE A 105 -2.59 17.47 -0.11
C ILE A 105 -2.14 18.72 -0.87
N ASP A 106 -1.80 19.79 -0.18
CA ASP A 106 -1.47 21.07 -0.80
C ASP A 106 -0.07 21.06 -1.42
N ASP A 107 0.92 20.52 -0.69
CA ASP A 107 2.34 20.64 -1.03
C ASP A 107 2.96 19.34 -1.55
N GLY A 108 2.31 18.19 -1.37
CA GLY A 108 2.86 16.87 -1.71
C GLY A 108 3.81 16.28 -0.65
N PHE A 109 4.44 15.17 -1.01
CA PHE A 109 5.45 14.47 -0.21
C PHE A 109 6.86 14.86 -0.65
N ASP A 110 7.71 15.20 0.32
CA ASP A 110 9.14 15.39 0.07
C ASP A 110 9.83 14.04 -0.10
N ILE A 111 10.32 13.77 -1.32
CA ILE A 111 10.97 12.51 -1.67
C ILE A 111 12.42 12.75 -2.06
N ALA A 112 13.33 12.03 -1.40
CA ALA A 112 14.71 11.93 -1.86
C ALA A 112 14.80 11.04 -3.10
N ASP A 113 15.50 11.51 -4.13
CA ASP A 113 15.76 10.79 -5.38
C ASP A 113 17.25 10.84 -5.75
N VAL A 114 17.73 9.87 -6.53
CA VAL A 114 19.12 9.86 -7.03
C VAL A 114 19.09 10.14 -8.52
N GLY A 115 19.67 11.28 -8.91
CA GLY A 115 19.83 11.65 -10.32
C GLY A 115 20.82 10.73 -11.04
N GLU A 116 20.83 10.80 -12.38
CA GLU A 116 21.75 10.01 -13.22
C GLU A 116 23.23 10.32 -12.94
N ASP A 117 23.52 11.52 -12.44
CA ASP A 117 24.85 11.96 -12.00
C ASP A 117 25.25 11.43 -10.60
N GLY A 118 24.39 10.61 -9.99
CA GLY A 118 24.57 10.07 -8.65
C GLY A 118 24.31 11.08 -7.53
N ARG A 119 23.87 12.31 -7.85
CA ARG A 119 23.52 13.31 -6.83
C ARG A 119 22.14 13.05 -6.28
N VAL A 120 22.02 13.26 -4.98
CA VAL A 120 20.75 13.13 -4.29
C VAL A 120 20.02 14.46 -4.32
N THR A 121 18.82 14.47 -4.89
CA THR A 121 17.94 15.63 -4.94
C THR A 121 16.68 15.36 -4.12
N THR A 122 15.99 16.42 -3.70
CA THR A 122 14.67 16.33 -3.09
C THR A 122 13.67 16.88 -4.08
N ARG A 123 12.61 16.12 -4.34
CA ARG A 123 11.47 16.58 -5.15
C ARG A 123 10.19 16.43 -4.37
N SER A 124 9.27 17.36 -4.55
CA SER A 124 7.90 17.18 -4.07
C SER A 124 7.16 16.27 -5.04
N VAL A 125 6.42 15.31 -4.49
CA VAL A 125 5.58 14.37 -5.24
C VAL A 125 4.13 14.58 -4.81
N PRO A 126 3.23 14.95 -5.75
CA PRO A 126 1.82 15.14 -5.42
C PRO A 126 1.18 13.80 -5.02
N VAL A 127 0.13 13.85 -4.22
CA VAL A 127 -0.52 12.64 -3.65
C VAL A 127 -1.05 11.70 -4.73
N GLU A 128 -1.43 12.23 -5.89
CA GLU A 128 -1.94 11.51 -7.04
C GLU A 128 -0.86 10.60 -7.66
N GLU A 129 0.41 11.00 -7.58
CA GLU A 129 1.55 10.30 -8.16
C GLU A 129 2.25 9.37 -7.16
N MET A 130 1.75 9.30 -5.93
CA MET A 130 2.38 8.51 -4.88
C MET A 130 2.23 7.02 -5.14
N THR A 131 3.36 6.36 -5.39
CA THR A 131 3.43 4.90 -5.46
C THR A 131 3.67 4.28 -4.09
N ILE A 132 3.36 2.99 -3.93
CA ILE A 132 3.64 2.24 -2.69
C ILE A 132 5.13 2.29 -2.32
N THR A 133 6.03 2.29 -3.32
CA THR A 133 7.48 2.36 -3.09
C THR A 133 7.88 3.72 -2.53
N LEU A 134 7.34 4.81 -3.08
CA LEU A 134 7.59 6.16 -2.59
C LEU A 134 6.98 6.35 -1.19
N LEU A 135 5.76 5.87 -0.98
CA LEU A 135 5.09 5.93 0.31
C LEU A 135 5.90 5.24 1.42
N ARG A 136 6.43 4.03 1.15
CA ARG A 136 7.30 3.31 2.11
C ARG A 136 8.62 4.01 2.39
N ARG A 137 9.10 4.86 1.48
CA ARG A 137 10.28 5.69 1.70
C ARG A 137 9.91 6.90 2.56
N ALA A 138 8.79 7.55 2.24
CA ALA A 138 8.35 8.79 2.86
C ALA A 138 7.76 8.63 4.25
N VAL A 139 7.30 7.43 4.63
CA VAL A 139 6.57 7.20 5.88
C VAL A 139 7.21 6.10 6.72
N VAL A 140 7.18 6.28 8.04
CA VAL A 140 7.62 5.29 9.04
C VAL A 140 6.60 5.21 10.17
N GLY A 141 5.97 4.05 10.33
CA GLY A 141 4.83 3.95 11.25
C GLY A 141 3.71 4.90 10.80
N ASP A 142 3.38 5.87 11.64
CA ASP A 142 2.36 6.90 11.36
C ASP A 142 2.96 8.27 11.03
N ASP A 143 4.28 8.39 11.02
CA ASP A 143 5.01 9.67 10.85
C ASP A 143 5.70 9.80 9.48
N LEU A 144 5.90 11.04 9.06
CA LEU A 144 6.71 11.36 7.88
C LEU A 144 8.20 11.18 8.20
N ARG A 145 8.87 10.40 7.35
CA ARG A 145 10.31 10.20 7.42
C ARG A 145 11.03 11.46 6.93
N PRO A 146 11.97 12.03 7.71
CA PRO A 146 12.80 13.14 7.26
C PRO A 146 13.58 12.77 6.00
N VAL A 147 13.75 13.72 5.08
CA VAL A 147 14.47 13.52 3.81
C VAL A 147 15.83 12.86 4.03
N ARG A 148 16.60 13.32 5.04
CA ARG A 148 17.91 12.74 5.39
C ARG A 148 17.87 11.22 5.60
N ASP A 149 16.82 10.71 6.23
CA ASP A 149 16.68 9.28 6.50
C ASP A 149 16.26 8.52 5.24
N GLN A 150 15.51 9.17 4.34
CA GLN A 150 15.22 8.62 3.02
C GLN A 150 16.50 8.45 2.19
N ILE A 151 17.42 9.42 2.25
CA ILE A 151 18.73 9.35 1.58
C ILE A 151 19.53 8.13 2.05
N ALA A 152 19.50 7.83 3.35
CA ALA A 152 20.16 6.65 3.91
C ALA A 152 19.58 5.33 3.37
N MET A 153 18.31 5.33 2.92
CA MET A 153 17.68 4.18 2.26
C MET A 153 18.08 4.02 0.78
N LEU A 154 18.55 5.10 0.15
CA LEU A 154 19.03 5.12 -1.24
C LEU A 154 20.48 4.71 -1.36
N ALA A 155 21.27 4.91 -0.30
CA ALA A 155 22.64 4.43 -0.26
C ALA A 155 22.65 2.93 -0.58
N PRO A 156 23.51 2.46 -1.51
CA PRO A 156 23.63 1.04 -1.77
C PRO A 156 23.91 0.38 -0.44
N LYS A 157 23.00 -0.49 0.03
CA LYS A 157 23.26 -1.30 1.21
C LYS A 157 24.59 -1.99 0.94
N ALA A 158 25.65 -1.53 1.61
CA ALA A 158 26.94 -2.20 1.60
C ALA A 158 26.58 -3.63 1.94
N THR A 159 26.67 -4.49 0.94
CA THR A 159 26.20 -5.85 1.03
C THR A 159 27.23 -6.54 1.93
N ARG A 160 27.07 -6.40 3.25
CA ARG A 160 27.32 -7.49 4.17
C ARG A 160 26.26 -8.55 3.85
N ARG A 161 26.34 -9.12 2.64
CA ARG A 161 25.87 -10.45 2.37
C ARG A 161 26.73 -11.30 3.29
N ALA A 162 26.21 -11.59 4.49
CA ALA A 162 26.62 -12.82 5.16
C ALA A 162 26.55 -13.90 4.06
N PRO A 163 27.61 -14.69 3.83
CA PRO A 163 27.62 -15.66 2.76
C PRO A 163 26.37 -16.52 2.91
N VAL A 164 25.43 -16.37 1.97
CA VAL A 164 24.25 -17.22 1.92
C VAL A 164 24.83 -18.59 1.63
N ARG A 165 24.90 -19.45 2.65
CA ARG A 165 25.15 -20.88 2.46
C ARG A 165 23.97 -21.40 1.65
N ARG A 166 24.05 -21.30 0.32
CA ARG A 166 23.06 -21.85 -0.60
C ARG A 166 23.12 -23.36 -0.41
N GLY A 167 22.20 -23.89 0.40
CA GLY A 167 21.99 -25.32 0.48
C GLY A 167 21.52 -25.80 -0.90
N VAL A 168 22.31 -26.66 -1.54
CA VAL A 168 21.88 -27.36 -2.75
C VAL A 168 21.02 -28.53 -2.31
N VAL A 169 19.76 -28.57 -2.74
CA VAL A 169 18.86 -29.71 -2.51
C VAL A 169 19.07 -30.73 -3.63
N LEU A 170 19.72 -31.84 -3.33
CA LEU A 170 19.89 -32.97 -4.23
C LEU A 170 18.73 -33.96 -4.03
N LYS A 171 17.98 -34.25 -5.10
CA LYS A 171 16.95 -35.30 -5.11
C LYS A 171 17.54 -36.57 -5.73
N ILE A 172 17.72 -37.60 -4.92
CA ILE A 172 18.21 -38.91 -5.36
C ILE A 172 17.00 -39.83 -5.49
N ARG A 173 16.86 -40.49 -6.64
CA ARG A 173 15.86 -41.54 -6.83
C ARG A 173 16.52 -42.87 -6.48
N LEU A 174 15.93 -43.57 -5.53
CA LEU A 174 16.32 -44.92 -5.14
C LEU A 174 15.16 -45.85 -5.46
N THR A 175 15.48 -47.10 -5.83
CA THR A 175 14.49 -48.18 -5.84
C THR A 175 14.06 -48.52 -4.41
N ALA A 176 12.94 -49.22 -4.26
CA ALA A 176 12.43 -49.61 -2.94
C ALA A 176 13.46 -50.45 -2.16
N GLU A 177 14.11 -51.41 -2.82
CA GLU A 177 15.13 -52.26 -2.20
C GLU A 177 16.36 -51.47 -1.74
N GLU A 178 16.81 -50.49 -2.53
CA GLU A 178 17.95 -49.63 -2.17
C GLU A 178 17.62 -48.71 -1.01
N TYR A 179 16.39 -48.19 -0.96
CA TYR A 179 15.92 -47.36 0.15
C TYR A 179 15.81 -48.17 1.45
N ASP A 180 15.32 -49.40 1.38
CA ASP A 180 15.20 -50.27 2.55
C ASP A 180 16.57 -50.68 3.10
N LYS A 181 17.54 -50.99 2.23
CA LYS A 181 18.94 -51.22 2.63
C LYS A 181 19.54 -50.00 3.32
N LEU A 182 19.37 -48.81 2.74
CA LEU A 182 19.84 -47.55 3.33
C LEU A 182 19.20 -47.29 4.70
N ARG A 183 17.91 -47.61 4.86
CA ARG A 183 17.17 -47.43 6.11
C ARG A 183 17.61 -48.40 7.19
N LEU A 184 17.94 -49.65 6.83
CA LEU A 184 18.48 -50.66 7.75
C LEU A 184 19.82 -50.19 8.33
N ILE A 185 20.75 -49.79 7.46
CA ILE A 185 22.10 -49.33 7.85
C ILE A 185 21.99 -48.05 8.69
N ALA A 186 21.12 -47.11 8.31
CA ALA A 186 20.90 -45.89 9.08
C ALA A 186 20.41 -46.20 10.50
N ARG A 187 19.55 -47.21 10.68
CA ARG A 187 19.05 -47.63 11.99
C ARG A 187 20.15 -48.25 12.85
N GLU A 188 21.02 -49.06 12.28
CA GLU A 188 22.17 -49.64 12.98
C GLU A 188 23.16 -48.56 13.45
N GLU A 189 23.33 -47.49 12.65
CA GLU A 189 24.16 -46.33 13.02
C GLU A 189 23.44 -45.28 13.88
N GLY A 190 22.17 -45.49 14.24
CA GLY A 190 21.38 -44.52 15.01
C GLY A 190 21.08 -43.20 14.28
N LYS A 191 21.13 -43.20 12.94
CA LYS A 191 20.95 -42.03 12.06
C LYS A 191 19.65 -42.14 11.26
N GLN A 192 19.24 -41.03 10.67
CA GLN A 192 18.19 -41.03 9.66
C GLN A 192 18.76 -41.33 8.26
N ALA A 193 18.02 -42.06 7.43
CA ALA A 193 18.44 -42.43 6.08
C ALA A 193 18.93 -41.24 5.21
N PRO A 194 18.28 -40.04 5.23
CA PRO A 194 18.79 -38.89 4.49
C PRO A 194 20.13 -38.35 5.00
N SER A 195 20.38 -38.43 6.31
CA SER A 195 21.64 -37.99 6.92
C SER A 195 22.79 -38.91 6.52
N LEU A 196 22.55 -40.22 6.54
CA LEU A 196 23.51 -41.22 6.11
C LEU A 196 23.80 -41.12 4.60
N ALA A 197 22.77 -40.94 3.76
CA ALA A 197 22.93 -40.73 2.32
C ALA A 197 23.79 -39.50 2.01
N ARG A 198 23.57 -38.39 2.74
CA ARG A 198 24.41 -37.20 2.61
C ARG A 198 25.86 -37.48 2.97
N GLU A 199 26.12 -38.24 4.03
CA GLU A 199 27.48 -38.59 4.45
C GLU A 199 28.22 -39.43 3.41
N PHE A 200 27.55 -40.44 2.83
CA PHE A 200 28.11 -41.23 1.73
C PHE A 200 28.43 -40.37 0.52
N LEU A 201 27.51 -39.50 0.09
CA LEU A 201 27.75 -38.60 -1.05
C LEU A 201 28.92 -37.65 -0.81
N MET A 202 29.07 -37.14 0.41
CA MET A 202 30.19 -36.23 0.74
C MET A 202 31.53 -36.98 0.80
N LYS A 203 31.55 -38.24 1.23
CA LYS A 203 32.74 -39.10 1.22
C LYS A 203 33.17 -39.49 -0.20
N SER A 204 32.24 -39.71 -1.12
CA SER A 204 32.55 -40.03 -2.52
C SER A 204 32.98 -38.84 -3.38
N LEU A 205 32.92 -37.62 -2.84
CA LEU A 205 33.35 -36.37 -3.52
C LEU A 205 34.79 -35.96 -3.20
N HIS A 206 35.51 -36.72 -2.36
CA HIS A 206 36.93 -36.56 -2.03
C HIS A 206 37.71 -37.82 -2.42
#